data_AF-A0A7W0GR67-F1
#
_entry.id   AF-A0A7W0GR67-F1
#
_cell.length_a   1.000
_cell.length_b   1.000
_cell.length_c   1.000
_cell.angle_alpha   90.00
_cell.angle_beta   90.00
_cell.angle_gamma   90.00
#
_symmetry.space_group_name_H-M   'P 1'
#
loop_
_entity.id
_entity.type
_entity.pdbx_description
1 polymer ?
#
loop_
_entity_poly.entity_id
_entity_poly.type
_entity_poly.pdbx_seq_one_letter_code
_entity_poly.pdbx_strand_id
1 'polypeptide(L)'
;MKILYALFAAAILALGLLHMATTFRLSSSPVAKVWFFGAGMALALGGVLNFLNRRYGLTAFGLRAACIGTNLLMVCFASIAGRVTGASVTEQVVMLTVLISALVLSALRSASIGPQTPRA
;
A
#
# COMPACT_ATOMS: atom_id res chain seq x y z
N MET A 1 -0.87 0.81 17.69
CA MET A 1 -0.82 0.10 16.38
C MET A 1 -1.98 0.43 15.45
N LYS A 2 -3.25 0.39 15.92
CA LYS A 2 -4.44 0.62 15.09
C LYS A 2 -4.48 1.95 14.32
N ILE A 3 -4.08 3.05 14.96
CA ILE A 3 -4.04 4.38 14.34
C ILE A 3 -2.89 4.45 13.33
N LEU A 4 -1.68 4.04 13.72
CA LEU A 4 -0.54 3.93 12.81
C LEU A 4 -0.89 3.13 11.55
N TYR A 5 -1.59 2.00 11.70
CA TYR A 5 -1.96 1.19 10.54
C TYR A 5 -2.94 1.92 9.61
N ALA A 6 -3.89 2.68 10.16
CA ALA A 6 -4.76 3.53 9.35
C ALA A 6 -3.98 4.64 8.63
N LEU A 7 -2.99 5.26 9.30
CA LEU A 7 -2.17 6.31 8.69
C LEU A 7 -1.34 5.77 7.52
N PHE A 8 -0.68 4.61 7.68
CA PHE A 8 0.07 4.01 6.58
C PHE A 8 -0.83 3.52 5.45
N ALA A 9 -2.00 2.94 5.76
CA ALA A 9 -2.99 2.59 4.74
C ALA A 9 -3.48 3.82 3.96
N ALA A 10 -3.74 4.93 4.66
CA ALA A 10 -4.11 6.21 4.05
C ALA A 10 -2.99 6.78 3.18
N ALA A 11 -1.75 6.74 3.66
CA ALA A 11 -0.59 7.22 2.91
C ALA A 11 -0.39 6.44 1.61
N ILE A 12 -0.46 5.10 1.66
CA ILE A 12 -0.35 4.24 0.46
C ILE A 12 -1.50 4.53 -0.52
N LEU A 13 -2.73 4.65 -0.02
CA LEU A 13 -3.88 4.99 -0.85
C LEU A 13 -3.70 6.36 -1.53
N ALA A 14 -3.37 7.39 -0.75
CA ALA A 14 -3.16 8.74 -1.25
C ALA A 14 -2.02 8.79 -2.26
N LEU A 15 -0.92 8.07 -2.02
CA LEU A 15 0.20 7.98 -2.95
C LEU A 15 -0.22 7.31 -4.26
N GLY A 16 -1.00 6.23 -4.22
CA GLY A 16 -1.54 5.59 -5.43
C GLY A 16 -2.44 6.52 -6.24
N LEU A 17 -3.32 7.27 -5.57
CA LEU A 17 -4.17 8.28 -6.20
C LEU A 17 -3.35 9.41 -6.82
N LEU A 18 -2.35 9.92 -6.10
CA LEU A 18 -1.44 10.96 -6.59
C LEU A 18 -0.63 10.45 -7.80
N HIS A 19 -0.17 9.21 -7.75
CA HIS A 19 0.57 8.58 -8.84
C HIS A 19 -0.29 8.52 -10.10
N MET A 20 -1.54 8.03 -10.00
CA MET A 20 -2.48 8.01 -11.13
C MET A 20 -2.78 9.41 -11.68
N ALA A 21 -3.00 10.40 -10.79
CA ALA A 21 -3.31 11.76 -11.19
C ALA A 21 -2.15 12.45 -11.93
N THR A 22 -0.92 12.15 -11.53
CA THR A 22 0.28 12.76 -12.12
C THR A 22 0.78 12.05 -13.38
N THR A 23 0.37 10.79 -13.61
CA THR A 23 0.79 9.98 -14.77
C THR A 23 0.67 10.69 -16.12
N PHE A 24 -0.46 11.35 -16.39
CA PHE A 24 -0.72 11.95 -17.71
C PHE A 24 0.19 13.14 -18.02
N ARG A 25 0.71 13.80 -16.98
CA ARG A 25 1.63 14.93 -17.08
C ARG A 25 3.10 14.50 -17.07
N LEU A 26 3.44 13.49 -16.28
CA LEU A 26 4.84 13.12 -16.02
C LEU A 26 5.37 11.97 -16.90
N SER A 27 4.49 11.20 -17.54
CA SER A 27 4.90 10.05 -18.36
C SER A 27 4.88 10.38 -19.85
N SER A 28 5.95 10.05 -20.56
CA SER A 28 6.25 10.53 -21.92
C SER A 28 5.64 9.68 -23.04
N SER A 29 5.54 8.36 -22.86
CA SER A 29 5.02 7.44 -23.89
C SER A 29 3.68 6.82 -23.49
N PRO A 30 2.82 6.43 -24.45
CA PRO A 30 1.56 5.75 -24.14
C PRO A 30 1.76 4.47 -23.30
N VAL A 31 2.79 3.68 -23.63
CA VAL A 31 3.14 2.47 -22.88
C VAL A 31 3.54 2.82 -21.45
N ALA A 32 4.38 3.84 -21.26
CA ALA A 32 4.80 4.28 -19.94
C ALA A 32 3.62 4.83 -19.13
N LYS A 33 2.64 5.51 -19.76
CA LYS A 33 1.42 5.98 -19.09
C LYS A 33 0.59 4.82 -18.55
N VAL A 34 0.40 3.76 -19.32
CA VAL A 34 -0.34 2.57 -18.85
C VAL A 34 0.36 1.93 -17.66
N TRP A 35 1.69 1.76 -17.72
CA TRP A 35 2.45 1.18 -16.61
C TRP A 35 2.46 2.05 -15.36
N PHE A 36 2.65 3.37 -15.49
CA PHE A 36 2.59 4.30 -14.36
C PHE A 36 1.19 4.33 -13.74
N PHE A 37 0.14 4.46 -14.55
CA PHE A 37 -1.23 4.44 -14.04
C PHE A 37 -1.56 3.12 -13.34
N GLY A 38 -1.16 1.99 -13.94
CA GLY A 38 -1.33 0.67 -13.36
C GLY A 38 -0.61 0.49 -12.02
N ALA A 39 0.61 1.00 -11.90
CA ALA A 39 1.35 1.00 -10.64
C ALA A 39 0.65 1.84 -9.56
N GLY A 40 0.13 3.02 -9.92
CA GLY A 40 -0.68 3.85 -9.03
C GLY A 40 -1.97 3.15 -8.58
N MET A 41 -2.64 2.44 -9.49
CA MET A 41 -3.84 1.66 -9.19
C MET A 41 -3.53 0.48 -8.24
N ALA A 42 -2.40 -0.21 -8.45
CA ALA A 42 -1.95 -1.27 -7.55
C ALA A 42 -1.64 -0.75 -6.14
N LEU A 43 -0.98 0.42 -6.03
CA LEU A 43 -0.77 1.09 -4.74
C LEU A 43 -2.09 1.47 -4.07
N ALA A 44 -3.01 2.10 -4.80
CA ALA A 44 -4.30 2.50 -4.25
C ALA A 44 -5.10 1.28 -3.73
N LEU A 45 -5.15 0.21 -4.52
CA LEU A 45 -5.78 -1.05 -4.11
C LEU A 45 -5.08 -1.67 -2.89
N GLY A 46 -3.75 -1.62 -2.83
CA GLY A 46 -2.98 -2.02 -1.64
C GLY A 46 -3.37 -1.23 -0.40
N GLY A 47 -3.54 0.09 -0.52
CA GLY A 47 -4.04 0.95 0.55
C GLY A 47 -5.44 0.54 1.04
N VAL A 48 -6.37 0.27 0.12
CA VAL A 48 -7.71 -0.23 0.44
C VAL A 48 -7.65 -1.59 1.13
N LEU A 49 -6.86 -2.53 0.63
CA LEU A 49 -6.64 -3.84 1.26
C LEU A 49 -6.13 -3.71 2.69
N ASN A 50 -5.24 -2.75 2.96
CA ASN A 50 -4.76 -2.48 4.31
C ASN A 50 -5.87 -1.95 5.24
N PHE A 51 -6.76 -1.07 4.76
CA PHE A 51 -7.94 -0.66 5.52
C PHE A 51 -8.89 -1.82 5.82
N LEU A 52 -9.14 -2.67 4.82
CA LEU A 52 -9.98 -3.85 4.97
C LEU A 52 -9.36 -4.85 5.95
N ASN A 53 -8.06 -5.15 5.82
CA ASN A 53 -7.34 -6.04 6.73
C ASN A 53 -7.32 -5.49 8.16
N ARG A 54 -7.18 -4.17 8.32
CA ARG A 54 -7.30 -3.53 9.64
C ARG A 54 -8.67 -3.78 10.28
N ARG A 55 -9.76 -3.80 9.50
CA ARG A 55 -11.13 -3.98 10.04
C ARG A 55 -11.55 -5.44 10.16
N TYR A 56 -11.15 -6.29 9.23
CA TYR A 56 -11.68 -7.64 9.06
C TYR A 56 -10.62 -8.75 9.12
N GLY A 57 -9.33 -8.40 9.17
CA GLY A 57 -8.21 -9.36 9.10
C GLY A 57 -8.03 -10.27 10.32
N LEU A 58 -8.87 -10.13 11.36
CA LEU A 58 -8.94 -11.09 12.46
C LEU A 58 -9.93 -12.23 12.18
N THR A 59 -10.97 -11.98 11.39
CA THR A 59 -12.02 -12.97 11.08
C THR A 59 -11.88 -13.55 9.69
N ALA A 60 -11.34 -12.79 8.73
CA ALA A 60 -11.14 -13.22 7.36
C ALA A 60 -9.66 -13.54 7.08
N PHE A 61 -9.27 -14.80 7.27
CA PHE A 61 -7.89 -15.25 7.03
C PHE A 61 -7.43 -14.98 5.58
N GLY A 62 -8.27 -15.28 4.59
CA GLY A 62 -7.95 -15.07 3.17
C GLY A 62 -7.64 -13.59 2.85
N LEU A 63 -8.41 -12.66 3.41
CA LEU A 63 -8.15 -11.22 3.27
C LEU A 63 -6.81 -10.82 3.89
N ARG A 64 -6.49 -11.35 5.07
CA ARG A 64 -5.22 -11.09 5.75
C ARG A 64 -4.04 -11.59 4.94
N ALA A 65 -4.11 -12.84 4.45
CA ALA A 65 -3.08 -13.45 3.63
C ALA A 65 -2.87 -12.66 2.31
N ALA A 66 -3.97 -12.29 1.64
CA ALA A 66 -3.92 -11.46 0.44
C ALA A 66 -3.27 -10.10 0.72
N CYS A 67 -3.67 -9.41 1.79
CA CYS A 67 -3.09 -8.11 2.17
C CYS A 67 -1.59 -8.20 2.47
N ILE A 68 -1.14 -9.21 3.23
CA ILE A 68 0.28 -9.44 3.51
C ILE A 68 1.04 -9.72 2.20
N GLY A 69 0.51 -10.60 1.36
CA GLY A 69 1.11 -10.93 0.06
C GLY A 69 1.24 -9.71 -0.85
N THR A 70 0.19 -8.90 -0.97
CA THR A 70 0.22 -7.64 -1.73
C THR A 70 1.26 -6.68 -1.16
N ASN A 71 1.32 -6.48 0.16
CA ASN A 71 2.31 -5.59 0.77
C ASN A 71 3.75 -6.08 0.52
N LEU A 72 3.99 -7.40 0.59
CA LEU A 72 5.28 -8.00 0.29
C LEU A 72 5.68 -7.75 -1.18
N LEU A 73 4.76 -7.99 -2.11
CA LEU A 73 4.99 -7.72 -3.53
C LEU A 73 5.27 -6.23 -3.79
N MET A 74 4.55 -5.32 -3.11
CA MET A 74 4.80 -3.88 -3.22
C MET A 74 6.19 -3.48 -2.69
N VAL A 75 6.65 -4.06 -1.58
CA VAL A 75 8.01 -3.82 -1.06
C VAL A 75 9.06 -4.30 -2.08
N CYS A 76 8.90 -5.51 -2.63
CA CYS A 76 9.81 -6.03 -3.66
C CYS A 76 9.80 -5.15 -4.91
N PHE A 77 8.62 -4.79 -5.40
CA PHE A 77 8.45 -3.93 -6.57
C PHE A 77 9.10 -2.55 -6.35
N ALA A 78 8.81 -1.88 -5.23
CA ALA A 78 9.40 -0.57 -4.93
C ALA A 78 10.93 -0.64 -4.74
N SER A 79 11.43 -1.74 -4.19
CA SER A 79 12.89 -1.97 -4.05
C SER A 79 13.58 -2.04 -5.41
N ILE A 80 13.00 -2.78 -6.36
CA ILE A 80 13.54 -2.91 -7.72
C ILE A 80 13.34 -1.61 -8.50
N ALA A 81 12.12 -1.05 -8.46
CA ALA A 81 11.75 0.14 -9.21
C ALA A 81 12.68 1.31 -8.90
N GLY A 82 12.93 1.63 -7.63
CA GLY A 82 13.79 2.76 -7.29
C GLY A 82 15.24 2.60 -7.74
N ARG A 83 15.76 1.37 -7.83
CA ARG A 83 17.08 1.11 -8.41
C ARG A 83 17.08 1.33 -9.92
N VAL A 84 16.06 0.83 -10.60
CA VAL A 84 15.94 0.92 -12.07
C VAL A 84 15.69 2.36 -12.52
N THR A 85 14.91 3.13 -11.76
CA THR A 85 14.57 4.52 -12.10
C THR A 85 15.60 5.53 -11.60
N GLY A 86 16.63 5.10 -10.86
CA GLY A 86 17.61 6.00 -10.26
C GLY A 86 17.03 6.93 -9.20
N ALA A 87 16.05 6.47 -8.42
CA ALA A 87 15.49 7.25 -7.32
C ALA A 87 16.59 7.61 -6.31
N SER A 88 16.50 8.81 -5.74
CA SER A 88 17.43 9.23 -4.70
C SER A 88 17.32 8.31 -3.48
N VAL A 89 18.40 8.21 -2.70
CA VAL A 89 18.41 7.39 -1.47
C VAL A 89 17.28 7.80 -0.53
N THR A 90 17.01 9.11 -0.41
CA THR A 90 15.94 9.62 0.45
C THR A 90 14.56 9.18 -0.02
N GLU A 91 14.24 9.32 -1.31
CA GLU A 91 12.95 8.85 -1.87
C GLU A 91 12.76 7.34 -1.64
N GLN A 92 13.83 6.57 -1.86
CA GLN A 92 13.80 5.13 -1.67
C GLN A 92 13.54 4.75 -0.21
N VAL A 93 14.22 5.40 0.73
CA VAL A 93 14.04 5.15 2.17
C VAL A 93 12.63 5.50 2.59
N VAL A 94 12.12 6.67 2.19
CA VAL A 94 10.75 7.10 2.53
C VAL A 94 9.72 6.09 2.03
N MET A 95 9.83 5.68 0.76
CA MET A 95 8.88 4.73 0.16
C MET A 95 8.93 3.37 0.86
N LEU A 96 10.14 2.83 1.09
CA LEU A 96 10.31 1.54 1.76
C LEU A 96 9.85 1.58 3.21
N THR A 97 10.08 2.66 3.95
CA THR A 97 9.58 2.81 5.32
C THR A 97 8.05 2.73 5.35
N VAL A 98 7.36 3.40 4.43
CA VAL A 98 5.89 3.36 4.34
C VAL A 98 5.40 1.94 4.05
N LEU A 99 5.96 1.28 3.03
CA LEU A 99 5.51 -0.04 2.60
C LEU A 99 5.88 -1.16 3.60
N ILE A 100 7.09 -1.14 4.16
CA ILE A 100 7.53 -2.12 5.17
C ILE A 100 6.70 -1.95 6.44
N SER A 101 6.40 -0.72 6.85
CA SER A 101 5.54 -0.47 8.01
C SER A 101 4.14 -1.06 7.80
N ALA A 102 3.56 -0.87 6.60
CA ALA A 102 2.28 -1.49 6.26
C ALA A 102 2.36 -3.03 6.23
N LEU A 103 3.43 -3.60 5.69
CA LEU A 103 3.67 -5.05 5.71
C LEU A 103 3.71 -5.59 7.14
N VAL A 104 4.54 -5.00 8.00
CA VAL A 104 4.67 -5.42 9.40
C VAL A 104 3.32 -5.28 10.12
N LEU A 105 2.64 -4.14 9.99
CA LEU A 105 1.35 -3.91 10.64
C LEU A 105 0.26 -4.85 10.11
N SER A 106 0.29 -5.22 8.84
CA SER A 106 -0.66 -6.20 8.27
C SER A 106 -0.50 -7.60 8.86
N ALA A 107 0.70 -7.94 9.33
CA ALA A 107 1.00 -9.20 10.01
C ALA A 107 0.72 -9.18 11.51
N LEU A 108 0.65 -8.00 12.15
CA LEU A 108 0.40 -7.87 13.60
C LEU A 108 -1.09 -7.90 13.93
N ARG A 109 -1.54 -8.91 14.69
CA ARG A 109 -2.95 -9.01 15.15
C ARG A 109 -3.39 -7.78 15.98
N SER A 110 -2.48 -7.16 16.73
CA SER A 110 -2.76 -5.98 17.57
C SER A 110 -3.05 -4.70 16.76
N ALA A 111 -2.74 -4.69 15.46
CA ALA A 111 -3.03 -3.57 14.57
C ALA A 111 -4.47 -3.59 14.05
N SER A 112 -5.17 -4.72 14.13
CA SER A 112 -6.55 -4.86 13.69
C SER A 112 -7.54 -4.32 14.74
N ILE A 113 -8.68 -3.83 14.27
CA ILE A 113 -9.83 -3.41 15.07
C ILE A 113 -10.88 -4.49 14.86
N GLY A 114 -11.11 -5.32 15.88
CA GLY A 114 -12.16 -6.33 15.83
C GLY A 114 -13.52 -5.73 15.44
N PRO A 115 -14.44 -6.52 14.86
CA PRO A 115 -15.78 -6.06 14.57
C PRO A 115 -16.41 -5.52 15.86
N GLN A 116 -16.94 -4.30 15.85
CA GLN A 116 -17.75 -3.85 16.97
C GLN A 116 -19.08 -4.60 16.91
N THR A 117 -19.51 -5.19 18.03
CA THR A 117 -20.85 -5.73 18.16
C THR A 117 -21.86 -4.61 17.89
N PRO A 118 -22.94 -4.89 17.13
CA PRO A 118 -24.00 -3.90 16.94
C PRO A 118 -24.48 -3.41 18.31
N ARG A 119 -24.59 -2.09 18.48
CA ARG A 119 -25.30 -1.55 19.66
C ARG A 119 -26.77 -1.88 19.46
N ALA A 120 -27.32 -2.68 20.37
CA ALA A 120 -28.74 -3.01 20.44
C ALA A 120 -29.58 -1.77 20.76
#